data_AF-A0A5M3XAS9-F1
#
_entry.id   AF-A0A5M3XAS9-F1
#
_cell.length_a   1.000
_cell.length_b   1.000
_cell.length_c   1.000
_cell.angle_alpha   90.00
_cell.angle_beta   90.00
_cell.angle_gamma   90.00
#
_symmetry.space_group_name_H-M   'P 1'
#
loop_
_entity.id
_entity.type
_entity.pdbx_description
1 polymer ?
#
loop_
_entity_poly.entity_id
_entity_poly.type
_entity_poly.pdbx_seq_one_letter_code
_entity_poly.pdbx_strand_id
1 'polypeptide(L)'
;MSDVSAFQPVPDPLTAPFWDGARDGRLILARCPRCLAWQHPPLEMCRACAVRLRPEAAPLWGVVYSGTVMRHPAVPLYATPYTVVIVEVGGAGGPRIVARVADAEGDVAPGTRVDIAMRPLPGGDFMVPVALVGTPETGAPRS
;
A
#
# COMPACT_ATOMS: atom_id res chain seq x y z
N MET A 1 2.34 -30.16 -0.37
CA MET A 1 2.43 -28.85 0.30
C MET A 1 3.10 -27.91 -0.69
N SER A 2 2.35 -26.97 -1.26
CA SER A 2 2.90 -26.01 -2.23
C SER A 2 4.03 -25.23 -1.59
N ASP A 3 5.13 -25.05 -2.31
CA ASP A 3 6.27 -24.28 -1.82
C ASP A 3 5.85 -22.81 -1.63
N VAL A 4 5.71 -22.45 -0.36
CA VAL A 4 5.25 -21.14 0.09
C VAL A 4 6.26 -20.03 -0.25
N SER A 5 7.51 -20.41 -0.52
CA SER A 5 8.61 -19.53 -0.93
C SER A 5 8.33 -18.82 -2.26
N ALA A 6 7.58 -19.47 -3.18
CA ALA A 6 7.24 -18.90 -4.47
C ALA A 6 6.34 -17.65 -4.41
N PHE A 7 5.75 -17.34 -3.24
CA PHE A 7 4.90 -16.19 -3.02
C PHE A 7 5.57 -15.06 -2.21
N GLN A 8 6.89 -15.15 -2.03
CA GLN A 8 7.66 -14.09 -1.40
C GLN A 8 8.17 -13.06 -2.43
N PRO A 9 8.24 -11.77 -2.07
CA PRO A 9 8.91 -10.77 -2.88
C PRO A 9 10.35 -11.15 -3.18
N VAL A 10 10.81 -10.77 -4.38
CA VAL A 10 12.23 -10.82 -4.76
C VAL A 10 12.69 -9.36 -4.92
N PRO A 11 13.31 -8.76 -3.89
CA PRO A 11 13.80 -7.40 -3.97
C PRO A 11 14.88 -7.25 -5.05
N ASP A 12 14.83 -6.12 -5.72
CA ASP A 12 15.87 -5.62 -6.62
C ASP A 12 16.36 -4.25 -6.08
N PRO A 13 17.44 -3.65 -6.63
CA PRO A 13 17.97 -2.38 -6.11
C PRO A 13 16.96 -1.22 -6.08
N LEU A 14 15.96 -1.21 -6.96
CA LEU A 14 14.95 -0.17 -7.04
C LEU A 14 13.81 -0.39 -6.03
N THR A 15 13.51 -1.63 -5.68
CA THR A 15 12.49 -1.99 -4.68
C THR A 15 13.05 -2.18 -3.27
N ALA A 16 14.36 -2.38 -3.11
CA ALA A 16 15.00 -2.55 -1.80
C ALA A 16 14.64 -1.47 -0.76
N PRO A 17 14.63 -0.15 -1.09
CA PRO A 17 14.26 0.87 -0.11
C PRO A 17 12.83 0.73 0.43
N PHE A 18 11.90 0.22 -0.39
CA PHE A 18 10.53 -0.05 0.05
C PHE A 18 10.51 -1.18 1.09
N TRP A 19 11.23 -2.28 0.84
CA TRP A 19 11.26 -3.44 1.73
C TRP A 19 12.00 -3.16 3.04
N ASP A 20 13.13 -2.45 2.98
CA ASP A 20 13.87 -2.01 4.17
C ASP A 20 13.04 -1.06 5.02
N GLY A 21 12.39 -0.09 4.38
CA GLY A 21 11.45 0.81 5.04
C GLY A 21 10.28 0.08 5.70
N ALA A 22 9.68 -0.88 5.00
CA ALA A 22 8.55 -1.64 5.49
C ALA A 22 8.92 -2.45 6.75
N ARG A 23 10.15 -3.00 6.80
CA ARG A 23 10.70 -3.67 8.00
C ARG A 23 10.76 -2.74 9.21
N ASP A 24 11.04 -1.46 8.99
CA ASP A 24 11.06 -0.41 10.02
C ASP A 24 9.68 0.21 10.29
N GLY A 25 8.59 -0.34 9.72
CA GLY A 25 7.25 0.23 9.86
C GLY A 25 7.01 1.52 9.07
N ARG A 26 7.87 1.84 8.10
CA ARG A 26 7.78 3.05 7.26
C ARG A 26 7.35 2.71 5.84
N LEU A 27 6.56 3.60 5.22
CA LEU A 27 6.26 3.52 3.78
C LEU A 27 7.27 4.36 3.02
N ILE A 28 8.23 3.73 2.35
CA ILE A 28 9.22 4.42 1.51
C ILE A 28 8.79 4.37 0.05
N LEU A 29 8.63 5.52 -0.59
CA LEU A 29 8.24 5.65 -1.99
C LEU A 29 9.23 6.54 -2.75
N ALA A 30 9.24 6.45 -4.08
CA ALA A 30 10.07 7.28 -4.91
C ALA A 30 9.49 8.70 -5.02
N ARG A 31 10.28 9.74 -4.72
CA ARG A 31 9.93 11.14 -4.86
C ARG A 31 10.94 11.88 -5.74
N CYS A 32 10.44 12.74 -6.62
CA CYS A 32 11.30 13.58 -7.45
C CYS A 32 11.84 14.76 -6.63
N PRO A 33 13.16 14.97 -6.53
CA PRO A 33 13.71 16.10 -5.78
C PRO A 33 13.47 17.46 -6.49
N ARG A 34 13.07 17.45 -7.76
CA ARG A 34 12.82 18.68 -8.55
C ARG A 34 11.35 19.08 -8.54
N CYS A 35 10.46 18.21 -9.00
CA CYS A 35 9.03 18.51 -9.12
C CYS A 35 8.20 17.98 -7.94
N LEU A 36 8.83 17.33 -6.97
CA LEU A 36 8.21 16.79 -5.75
C LEU A 36 7.14 15.70 -5.98
N ALA A 37 6.95 15.26 -7.23
CA ALA A 37 6.02 14.21 -7.60
C ALA A 37 6.44 12.87 -7.00
N TRP A 38 5.50 12.20 -6.35
CA TRP A 38 5.60 10.81 -5.91
C TRP A 38 5.39 9.84 -7.08
N GLN A 39 6.03 8.68 -7.03
CA GLN A 39 5.85 7.60 -7.99
C GLN A 39 5.83 6.24 -7.29
N HIS A 40 4.82 5.46 -7.63
CA HIS A 40 4.70 4.05 -7.30
C HIS A 40 3.98 3.33 -8.45
N PRO A 41 4.45 2.17 -8.93
CA PRO A 41 5.69 1.47 -8.54
C PRO A 41 6.97 2.30 -8.76
N PRO A 42 8.10 1.95 -8.10
CA PRO A 42 9.30 2.76 -8.20
C PRO A 42 9.88 2.73 -9.62
N LEU A 43 10.47 3.84 -10.04
CA LEU A 43 11.21 4.02 -11.28
C LEU A 43 12.55 4.72 -10.95
N GLU A 44 13.54 4.60 -11.82
CA GLU A 44 14.80 5.34 -11.64
C GLU A 44 14.62 6.84 -11.94
N MET A 45 13.80 7.15 -12.95
CA MET A 45 13.65 8.49 -13.51
C MET A 45 12.21 8.99 -13.40
N CYS A 46 12.04 10.27 -13.09
CA CYS A 46 10.74 10.87 -12.97
C CYS A 46 10.01 10.96 -14.32
N ARG A 47 8.79 10.41 -14.39
CA ARG A 47 7.93 10.50 -15.58
C ARG A 47 7.62 11.93 -16.04
N ALA A 48 7.62 12.89 -15.12
CA ALA A 48 7.25 14.28 -15.43
C ALA A 48 8.41 15.14 -15.94
N CYS A 49 9.63 14.94 -15.41
CA CYS A 49 10.75 15.85 -15.70
C CYS A 49 12.11 15.16 -15.93
N ALA A 50 12.13 13.82 -16.03
CA ALA A 50 13.32 13.01 -16.26
C ALA A 50 14.48 13.28 -15.28
N VAL A 51 14.17 13.63 -14.02
CA VAL A 51 15.15 13.73 -12.94
C VAL A 51 15.18 12.41 -12.16
N ARG A 52 16.38 11.98 -11.75
CA ARG A 52 16.57 10.77 -10.93
C ARG A 52 15.76 10.87 -9.64
N LEU A 53 14.97 9.83 -9.37
CA LEU A 53 14.13 9.74 -8.19
C LEU A 53 14.94 9.37 -6.95
N ARG A 54 14.44 9.77 -5.78
CA ARG A 54 15.03 9.45 -4.48
C ARG A 54 13.99 8.73 -3.62
N PRO A 55 14.37 7.71 -2.83
CA PRO A 55 13.48 7.12 -1.85
C PRO A 55 13.22 8.11 -0.72
N GLU A 56 11.97 8.27 -0.31
CA GLU A 56 11.55 9.16 0.77
C GLU A 56 10.37 8.55 1.55
N ALA A 57 10.27 8.88 2.84
CA ALA A 57 9.14 8.47 3.67
C ALA A 57 7.85 9.16 3.22
N ALA A 58 6.88 8.36 2.80
CA ALA A 58 5.53 8.80 2.50
C ALA A 58 4.65 8.76 3.76
N PRO A 59 3.53 9.50 3.77
CA PRO A 59 2.55 9.40 4.85
C PRO A 59 2.00 7.98 5.02
N LEU A 60 1.74 7.58 6.27
CA LEU A 60 1.08 6.32 6.62
C LEU A 60 -0.44 6.45 6.65
N TRP A 61 -1.01 7.17 5.69
CA TRP A 61 -2.45 7.32 5.53
C TRP A 61 -2.79 7.59 4.06
N GLY A 62 -4.04 7.35 3.69
CA GLY A 62 -4.54 7.68 2.36
C GLY A 62 -6.06 7.64 2.26
N VAL A 63 -6.52 7.66 1.02
CA VAL A 63 -7.94 7.55 0.68
C VAL A 63 -8.12 6.39 -0.29
N VAL A 64 -9.14 5.56 -0.06
CA VAL A 64 -9.46 4.45 -0.96
C VAL A 64 -9.88 5.00 -2.32
N TYR A 65 -9.12 4.64 -3.35
CA TYR A 65 -9.44 4.95 -4.75
C TYR A 65 -10.44 3.93 -5.31
N SER A 66 -10.20 2.65 -5.05
CA SER A 66 -11.09 1.53 -5.40
C SER A 66 -10.83 0.33 -4.50
N GLY A 67 -11.78 -0.60 -4.43
CA GLY A 67 -11.67 -1.81 -3.63
C GLY A 67 -12.34 -3.01 -4.30
N THR A 68 -11.95 -4.21 -3.89
CA THR A 68 -12.56 -5.47 -4.33
C THR A 68 -12.48 -6.53 -3.24
N VAL A 69 -13.49 -7.39 -3.17
CA VAL A 69 -13.50 -8.57 -2.30
C VAL A 69 -12.92 -9.76 -3.06
N MET A 70 -11.75 -10.22 -2.61
CA MET A 70 -11.13 -11.44 -3.09
C MET A 70 -11.86 -12.66 -2.51
N ARG A 71 -12.66 -13.33 -3.36
CA ARG A 71 -13.39 -14.56 -3.00
C ARG A 71 -12.64 -15.84 -3.36
N HIS A 72 -11.62 -15.72 -4.20
CA HIS A 72 -10.68 -16.79 -4.54
C HIS A 72 -9.26 -16.28 -4.26
N PRO A 73 -8.44 -17.00 -3.47
CA PRO A 73 -7.15 -16.47 -3.06
C PRO A 73 -6.18 -16.46 -4.25
N ALA A 74 -5.74 -15.27 -4.66
CA ALA A 74 -4.65 -15.14 -5.63
C ALA A 74 -3.29 -15.57 -5.04
N VAL A 75 -3.18 -15.47 -3.72
CA VAL A 75 -2.06 -16.00 -2.93
C VAL A 75 -2.64 -17.03 -1.97
N PRO A 76 -2.26 -18.33 -2.05
CA PRO A 76 -2.82 -19.40 -1.21
C PRO A 76 -2.66 -19.20 0.31
N LEU A 77 -1.89 -18.20 0.71
CA LEU A 77 -1.56 -17.85 2.08
C LEU A 77 -2.64 -17.06 2.82
N TYR A 78 -3.59 -16.47 2.10
CA TYR A 78 -4.69 -15.72 2.71
C TYR A 78 -5.98 -16.54 2.68
N ALA A 79 -6.61 -16.66 3.84
CA ALA A 79 -7.97 -17.18 3.93
C ALA A 79 -8.93 -16.20 3.24
N THR A 80 -9.83 -16.74 2.42
CA THR A 80 -10.90 -15.96 1.75
C THR A 80 -12.21 -16.05 2.50
N PRO A 81 -13.08 -15.03 2.40
CA PRO A 81 -12.88 -13.80 1.62
C PRO A 81 -11.97 -12.78 2.33
N TYR A 82 -11.34 -11.89 1.56
CA TYR A 82 -10.64 -10.73 2.12
C TYR A 82 -10.75 -9.53 1.18
N THR A 83 -10.69 -8.31 1.71
CA THR A 83 -10.78 -7.10 0.90
C THR A 83 -9.39 -6.55 0.56
N VAL A 84 -9.21 -6.15 -0.70
CA VAL A 84 -8.04 -5.42 -1.20
C VAL A 84 -8.50 -4.06 -1.69
N VAL A 85 -7.73 -3.03 -1.36
CA VAL A 85 -7.97 -1.66 -1.80
C VAL A 85 -6.76 -1.11 -2.54
N ILE A 86 -7.02 -0.22 -3.49
CA ILE A 86 -6.04 0.72 -4.01
C ILE A 86 -6.16 1.99 -3.16
N VAL A 87 -5.09 2.36 -2.48
CA VAL A 87 -5.03 3.54 -1.61
C VAL A 87 -4.23 4.63 -2.30
N GLU A 88 -4.82 5.81 -2.43
CA GLU A 88 -4.12 7.02 -2.84
C GLU A 88 -3.48 7.67 -1.59
N VAL A 89 -2.15 7.54 -1.48
CA VAL A 89 -1.39 7.88 -0.29
C VAL A 89 -1.30 9.40 -0.12
N GLY A 90 -1.60 9.91 1.07
CA GLY A 90 -1.66 11.35 1.31
C GLY A 90 -2.88 12.06 0.69
N GLY A 91 -3.82 11.32 0.10
CA GLY A 91 -5.05 11.85 -0.48
C GLY A 91 -4.94 12.19 -1.97
N ALA A 92 -5.83 13.07 -2.44
CA ALA A 92 -6.06 13.37 -3.85
C ALA A 92 -4.76 13.74 -4.62
N GLY A 93 -4.45 13.01 -5.69
CA GLY A 93 -3.25 13.21 -6.52
C GLY A 93 -1.98 12.55 -5.99
N GLY A 94 -2.07 11.78 -4.90
CA GLY A 94 -0.97 10.98 -4.35
C GLY A 94 -0.62 9.74 -5.18
N PRO A 95 0.51 9.06 -4.87
CA PRO A 95 0.83 7.78 -5.47
C PRO A 95 -0.16 6.72 -4.97
N ARG A 96 -0.47 5.74 -5.82
CA ARG A 96 -1.40 4.65 -5.48
C ARG A 96 -0.64 3.39 -5.09
N ILE A 97 -1.03 2.78 -3.98
CA ILE A 97 -0.51 1.48 -3.53
C ILE A 97 -1.65 0.47 -3.41
N VAL A 98 -1.32 -0.81 -3.50
CA VAL A 98 -2.25 -1.90 -3.19
C VAL A 98 -2.06 -2.31 -1.74
N ALA A 99 -3.15 -2.43 -0.98
CA ALA A 99 -3.13 -2.88 0.40
C ALA A 99 -4.32 -3.80 0.69
N ARG A 100 -4.10 -4.86 1.48
CA ARG A 100 -5.20 -5.62 2.08
C ARG A 100 -5.84 -4.77 3.17
N VAL A 101 -7.15 -4.86 3.36
CA VAL A 101 -7.81 -4.25 4.52
C VAL A 101 -7.61 -5.15 5.74
N ALA A 102 -7.22 -4.58 6.87
CA ALA A 102 -7.12 -5.33 8.14
C ALA A 102 -8.51 -5.76 8.60
N ASP A 103 -8.65 -7.03 8.94
CA ASP A 103 -9.75 -7.61 9.70
C ASP A 103 -11.16 -7.24 9.19
N ALA A 104 -11.27 -6.92 7.89
CA ALA A 104 -12.51 -6.55 7.25
C ALA A 104 -12.75 -7.40 6.00
N GLU A 105 -13.97 -7.90 5.91
CA GLU A 105 -14.56 -8.51 4.72
C GLU A 105 -15.65 -7.56 4.19
N GLY A 106 -15.84 -7.55 2.86
CA GLY A 106 -16.86 -6.73 2.22
C GLY A 106 -16.32 -5.47 1.55
N ASP A 107 -17.22 -4.74 0.90
CA ASP A 107 -16.84 -3.59 0.08
C ASP A 107 -16.42 -2.40 0.94
N VAL A 108 -15.28 -1.81 0.59
CA VAL A 108 -14.83 -0.52 1.14
C VAL A 108 -15.07 0.54 0.08
N ALA A 109 -15.89 1.54 0.40
CA ALA A 109 -16.29 2.57 -0.54
C ALA A 109 -15.09 3.44 -0.96
N PRO A 110 -14.98 3.81 -2.26
CA PRO A 110 -14.10 4.89 -2.69
C PRO A 110 -14.33 6.16 -1.86
N GLY A 111 -13.25 6.88 -1.53
CA GLY A 111 -13.30 8.06 -0.65
C GLY A 111 -13.14 7.75 0.83
N THR A 112 -13.17 6.48 1.25
CA THR A 112 -12.92 6.09 2.65
C THR A 112 -11.49 6.44 3.05
N ARG A 113 -11.32 7.18 4.14
CA ARG A 113 -10.00 7.45 4.74
C ARG A 113 -9.48 6.20 5.44
N VAL A 114 -8.21 5.88 5.23
CA VAL A 114 -7.53 4.75 5.87
C VAL A 114 -6.17 5.17 6.40
N ASP A 115 -5.77 4.57 7.52
CA ASP A 115 -4.37 4.54 7.93
C ASP A 115 -3.66 3.35 7.29
N ILE A 116 -2.34 3.44 7.15
CA ILE A 116 -1.50 2.41 6.53
C ILE A 116 -0.55 1.88 7.60
N ALA A 117 -0.59 0.58 7.85
CA ALA A 117 0.34 -0.10 8.73
C ALA A 117 1.12 -1.18 7.98
N MET A 118 2.34 -1.44 8.42
CA MET A 118 3.13 -2.56 7.91
C MET A 118 2.83 -3.82 8.74
N ARG A 119 2.48 -4.92 8.07
CA ARG A 119 2.21 -6.21 8.71
C ARG A 119 3.02 -7.33 8.06
N PRO A 120 3.36 -8.40 8.79
CA PRO A 120 4.06 -9.53 8.21
C PRO A 120 3.28 -10.12 7.04
N LEU A 121 3.97 -10.35 5.93
CA LEU A 121 3.49 -11.19 4.85
C LEU A 121 3.61 -12.65 5.33
N PRO A 122 2.53 -13.46 5.30
CA PRO A 122 2.63 -14.85 5.71
C PRO A 122 3.69 -15.60 4.90
N GLY A 123 4.38 -16.54 5.54
CA GLY A 123 5.36 -17.41 4.87
C GLY A 123 6.75 -16.80 4.62
N GLY A 124 7.07 -15.62 5.19
CA GLY A 124 8.41 -15.04 5.10
C GLY A 124 8.63 -13.83 6.02
N ASP A 125 9.74 -13.12 5.79
CA ASP A 125 10.23 -12.03 6.65
C ASP A 125 9.96 -10.62 6.10
N PHE A 126 9.08 -10.52 5.11
CA PHE A 126 8.69 -9.25 4.49
C PHE A 126 7.49 -8.64 5.21
N MET A 127 7.51 -7.32 5.29
CA MET A 127 6.38 -6.53 5.77
C MET A 127 5.67 -5.91 4.57
N VAL A 128 4.34 -5.90 4.58
CA VAL A 128 3.50 -5.35 3.51
C VAL A 128 2.51 -4.32 4.05
N PRO A 129 2.12 -3.32 3.23
CA PRO A 129 1.12 -2.35 3.61
C PRO A 129 -0.25 -3.00 3.78
N VAL A 130 -0.90 -2.68 4.89
CA VAL A 130 -2.27 -3.05 5.22
C VAL A 130 -3.03 -1.77 5.55
N ALA A 131 -4.22 -1.63 4.97
CA ALA A 131 -5.12 -0.52 5.22
C ALA A 131 -5.94 -0.78 6.49
N LEU A 132 -5.88 0.16 7.43
CA LEU A 132 -6.73 0.19 8.61
C LEU A 132 -7.88 1.15 8.30
N VAL A 133 -9.08 0.60 8.14
CA VAL A 133 -10.28 1.42 7.99
C VAL A 133 -10.69 1.86 9.40
N GLY A 134 -10.66 3.16 9.65
CA GLY A 134 -11.24 3.70 10.88
C GLY A 134 -12.72 3.31 10.96
N THR A 135 -13.23 3.07 12.16
CA THR A 135 -14.70 3.02 12.34
C THR A 135 -15.27 4.31 11.75
N PRO A 136 -16.32 4.25 10.91
CA PRO A 136 -16.94 5.47 10.41
C PRO A 136 -17.29 6.33 11.61
N GLU A 137 -16.67 7.51 11.70
CA GLU A 137 -17.10 8.52 12.66
C GLU A 137 -18.57 8.75 12.36
N THR A 138 -19.43 8.33 13.29
CA THR A 138 -20.87 8.57 13.18
C THR A 138 -21.02 10.07 13.06
N GLY A 139 -21.42 10.53 11.88
CA GLY A 139 -21.27 11.91 11.47
C GLY A 139 -21.77 12.89 12.54
N ALA A 140 -20.88 13.76 13.01
CA ALA A 140 -21.32 15.03 13.54
C ALA A 140 -21.97 15.80 12.37
N PRO A 141 -23.20 16.32 12.53
CA PRO A 141 -23.83 17.09 11.46
C PRO A 141 -22.93 18.27 11.11
N ARG A 142 -22.68 18.45 9.80
CA ARG A 142 -22.06 19.67 9.29
C ARG A 142 -23.06 20.81 9.56
N SER A 143 -22.71 21.65 10.53
CA SER A 143 -23.36 22.94 10.80
C SER A 143 -23.18 23.90 9.64
#